data_AF-A0A957N6K8-F1
#
_entry.id   AF-A0A957N6K8-F1
#
_cell.length_a   1.000
_cell.length_b   1.000
_cell.length_c   1.000
_cell.angle_alpha   90.00
_cell.angle_beta   90.00
_cell.angle_gamma   90.00
#
_symmetry.space_group_name_H-M   'P 1'
#
loop_
_entity.id
_entity.type
_entity.pdbx_description
1 polymer ?
#
loop_
_entity_poly.entity_id
_entity_poly.type
_entity_poly.pdbx_seq_one_letter_code
_entity_poly.pdbx_strand_id
1 'polypeptide(L)'
;RFADPRLGGLMRPTDAPIVAAGPALQVVRGLMFGVVFYLLRDPLFTRPRGWLTLWIMLVVVGIFSTFGPAPGSVEGLIYTTLPVGGQLGGLIEVLAQALLLAVVLFYWVNHPEKRWLSWVLGGFFALVLTFSALGYFLA
;
A
#
# COMPACT_ATOMS: atom_id res chain seq x y z
N ARG A 1 -14.22 -11.60 11.04
CA ARG A 1 -14.09 -10.29 10.36
C ARG A 1 -14.15 -10.42 8.84
N PHE A 2 -13.46 -11.40 8.23
CA PHE A 2 -13.56 -11.71 6.79
C PHE A 2 -14.77 -12.58 6.39
N ALA A 3 -15.54 -13.08 7.35
CA ALA A 3 -16.75 -13.88 7.15
C ALA A 3 -18.05 -13.07 7.28
N ASP A 4 -17.99 -11.74 7.21
CA ASP A 4 -19.21 -10.91 7.13
C ASP A 4 -19.86 -11.15 5.76
N PRO A 5 -21.12 -11.60 5.68
CA PRO A 5 -21.81 -11.85 4.41
C PRO A 5 -21.79 -10.66 3.45
N ARG A 6 -21.70 -9.43 3.99
CA ARG A 6 -21.62 -8.19 3.19
C ARG A 6 -20.27 -8.00 2.52
N LEU A 7 -19.20 -8.53 3.12
CA LEU A 7 -17.86 -8.51 2.53
C LEU A 7 -17.66 -9.63 1.51
N GLY A 8 -18.42 -10.73 1.59
CA GLY A 8 -18.35 -11.82 0.61
C GLY A 8 -18.78 -11.44 -0.82
N GLY A 9 -19.59 -10.37 -0.97
CA GLY A 9 -19.92 -9.79 -2.27
C GLY A 9 -18.87 -8.80 -2.81
N LEU A 10 -17.94 -8.34 -1.98
CA LEU A 10 -16.95 -7.30 -2.30
C LEU A 10 -15.51 -7.85 -2.39
N MET A 11 -15.16 -8.78 -1.51
CA MET A 11 -13.82 -9.33 -1.35
C MET A 11 -13.81 -10.82 -1.72
N ARG A 12 -12.74 -11.25 -2.41
CA ARG A 12 -12.52 -12.66 -2.70
C ARG A 12 -12.07 -13.40 -1.43
N PRO A 13 -12.36 -14.72 -1.32
CA PRO A 13 -11.85 -15.56 -0.25
C PRO A 13 -10.32 -15.56 -0.20
N THR A 14 -9.74 -15.65 1.00
CA THR A 14 -8.28 -15.58 1.21
C THR A 14 -7.52 -16.79 0.67
N ASP A 15 -8.20 -17.91 0.52
CA ASP A 15 -7.76 -19.16 -0.08
C ASP A 15 -7.79 -19.16 -1.62
N ALA A 16 -8.39 -18.14 -2.25
CA ALA A 16 -8.38 -18.05 -3.71
C ALA A 16 -6.93 -17.82 -4.22
N PRO A 17 -6.45 -18.59 -5.23
CA PRO A 17 -5.07 -18.47 -5.73
C PRO A 17 -4.69 -17.05 -6.12
N ILE A 18 -5.62 -16.29 -6.72
CA ILE A 18 -5.39 -14.90 -7.12
C ILE A 18 -5.18 -13.94 -5.92
N VAL A 19 -5.76 -14.25 -4.75
CA VAL A 19 -5.54 -13.47 -3.53
C VAL A 19 -4.17 -13.81 -2.95
N ALA A 20 -3.75 -15.07 -3.01
CA ALA A 20 -2.39 -15.51 -2.64
C ALA A 20 -1.30 -14.90 -3.56
N ALA A 21 -1.61 -14.73 -4.86
CA ALA A 21 -0.76 -13.99 -5.81
C ALA A 21 -0.77 -12.47 -5.59
N GLY A 22 -1.61 -11.96 -4.69
CA GLY A 22 -1.81 -10.54 -4.43
C GLY A 22 -0.50 -9.75 -4.25
N PRO A 23 0.44 -10.15 -3.37
CA PRO A 23 1.72 -9.47 -3.20
C PRO A 23 2.57 -9.39 -4.48
N ALA A 24 2.59 -10.44 -5.33
CA ALA A 24 3.28 -10.39 -6.62
C ALA A 24 2.61 -9.40 -7.58
N LEU A 25 1.28 -9.30 -7.56
CA LEU A 25 0.54 -8.32 -8.36
C LEU A 25 0.72 -6.88 -7.86
N GLN A 26 1.10 -6.67 -6.58
CA GLN A 26 1.41 -5.33 -6.05
C GLN A 26 2.62 -4.67 -6.73
N VAL A 27 3.45 -5.43 -7.47
CA VAL A 27 4.54 -4.85 -8.27
C VAL A 27 4.01 -3.81 -9.24
N VAL A 28 2.86 -4.06 -9.88
CA VAL A 28 2.22 -3.11 -10.79
C VAL A 28 1.90 -1.80 -10.07
N ARG A 29 1.31 -1.89 -8.86
CA ARG A 29 1.01 -0.72 -8.02
C ARG A 29 2.28 0.02 -7.61
N GLY A 30 3.33 -0.71 -7.23
CA GLY A 30 4.63 -0.14 -6.89
C GLY A 30 5.25 0.64 -8.05
N LEU A 31 5.15 0.12 -9.28
CA LEU A 31 5.62 0.81 -10.49
C LEU A 31 4.82 2.10 -10.75
N MET A 32 3.50 2.06 -10.61
CA MET A 32 2.64 3.24 -10.76
C MET A 32 3.01 4.34 -9.75
N PHE A 33 3.23 3.97 -8.49
CA PHE A 33 3.72 4.93 -7.48
C PHE A 33 5.12 5.45 -7.83
N GLY A 34 6.03 4.58 -8.28
CA GLY A 34 7.37 4.96 -8.69
C GLY A 34 7.39 6.04 -9.77
N VAL A 35 6.52 5.91 -10.78
CA VAL A 35 6.36 6.93 -11.85
C VAL A 35 5.95 8.27 -11.26
N VAL A 36 4.93 8.30 -10.40
CA VAL A 36 4.43 9.54 -9.78
C VAL A 36 5.51 10.17 -8.88
N PHE A 37 6.17 9.37 -8.05
CA PHE A 37 7.23 9.87 -7.17
C PHE A 37 8.44 10.39 -7.94
N TYR A 38 8.76 9.79 -9.08
CA TYR A 38 9.81 10.27 -9.97
C TYR A 38 9.46 11.63 -10.61
N LEU A 39 8.20 11.80 -11.05
CA LEU A 39 7.71 13.08 -11.58
C LEU A 39 7.72 14.19 -10.51
N LEU A 40 7.46 13.83 -9.25
CA LEU A 40 7.42 14.75 -8.12
C LEU A 40 8.72 14.74 -7.30
N ARG A 41 9.83 14.25 -7.85
CA ARG A 41 11.05 13.98 -7.06
C ARG A 41 11.62 15.22 -6.37
N ASP A 42 11.52 16.40 -6.98
CA ASP A 42 12.11 17.62 -6.43
C ASP A 42 11.38 18.07 -5.14
N PRO A 43 10.04 18.23 -5.12
CA PRO A 43 9.34 18.53 -3.87
C PRO A 43 9.39 17.39 -2.85
N LEU A 44 9.52 16.12 -3.28
CA LEU A 44 9.47 14.95 -2.40
C LEU A 44 10.81 14.56 -1.78
N PHE A 45 11.93 14.72 -2.46
CA PHE A 45 13.23 14.21 -1.99
C PHE A 45 14.24 15.32 -1.69
N THR A 46 14.15 16.50 -2.33
CA THR A 46 15.10 17.59 -2.10
C THR A 46 14.82 18.37 -0.81
N ARG A 47 13.58 18.34 -0.29
CA ARG A 47 13.20 19.08 0.93
C ARG A 47 13.46 18.27 2.20
N PRO A 48 13.85 18.92 3.32
CA PRO A 48 14.21 18.22 4.57
C PRO A 48 13.05 17.44 5.21
N ARG A 49 11.78 17.79 4.88
CA ARG A 49 10.57 17.09 5.34
C ARG A 49 9.78 16.46 4.19
N GLY A 50 10.46 16.14 3.09
CA GLY A 50 9.82 15.60 1.90
C GLY A 50 9.07 14.27 2.14
N TRP A 51 9.53 13.46 3.10
CA TRP A 51 8.79 12.27 3.58
C TRP A 51 7.40 12.60 4.12
N LEU A 52 7.22 13.75 4.79
CA LEU A 52 5.93 14.16 5.33
C LEU A 52 5.01 14.63 4.20
N THR A 53 5.54 15.36 3.22
CA THR A 53 4.80 15.73 2.00
C THR A 53 4.34 14.49 1.23
N LEU A 54 5.23 13.50 1.08
CA LEU A 54 4.91 12.21 0.47
C LEU A 54 3.80 11.49 1.24
N TRP A 55 3.92 11.40 2.57
CA TRP A 55 2.91 10.75 3.40
C TRP A 55 1.55 11.44 3.31
N ILE A 56 1.50 12.78 3.45
CA ILE A 56 0.25 13.55 3.33
C ILE A 56 -0.38 13.35 1.97
N MET A 57 0.40 13.38 0.89
CA MET A 57 -0.09 13.12 -0.46
C MET A 57 -0.73 11.73 -0.57
N LEU A 58 -0.07 10.69 -0.04
CA LEU A 58 -0.60 9.32 -0.04
C LEU A 58 -1.88 9.21 0.80
N VAL A 59 -1.94 9.85 1.97
CA VAL A 59 -3.10 9.82 2.86
C VAL A 59 -4.28 10.55 2.23
N VAL A 60 -4.09 11.78 1.79
CA VAL A 60 -5.18 12.62 1.29
C VAL A 60 -5.67 12.11 -0.06
N VAL A 61 -4.77 11.90 -1.02
CA VAL A 61 -5.14 11.54 -2.40
C VAL A 61 -5.39 10.04 -2.53
N GLY A 62 -4.56 9.21 -1.89
CA GLY A 62 -4.57 7.76 -2.10
C GLY A 62 -5.45 6.98 -1.13
N ILE A 63 -5.75 7.50 0.07
CA ILE A 63 -6.56 6.80 1.09
C ILE A 63 -7.93 7.46 1.23
N PHE A 64 -7.98 8.76 1.49
CA PHE A 64 -9.26 9.43 1.75
C PHE A 64 -10.02 9.87 0.50
N SER A 65 -9.32 10.34 -0.53
CA SER A 65 -9.92 10.90 -1.76
C SER A 65 -9.89 9.93 -2.94
N THR A 66 -10.07 8.64 -2.69
CA THR A 66 -10.11 7.64 -3.75
C THR A 66 -11.32 7.87 -4.65
N PHE A 67 -11.15 7.81 -5.97
CA PHE A 67 -12.26 7.97 -6.93
C PHE A 67 -13.34 6.87 -6.85
N GLY A 68 -13.03 5.73 -6.23
CA GLY A 68 -14.01 4.66 -5.95
C GLY A 68 -14.37 4.57 -4.46
N PRO A 69 -15.50 3.94 -4.10
CA PRO A 69 -15.97 3.79 -2.73
C PRO A 69 -15.18 2.72 -1.97
N ALA A 70 -13.88 2.98 -1.75
CA ALA A 70 -13.00 2.11 -0.98
C ALA A 70 -13.34 2.18 0.52
N PRO A 71 -13.43 1.05 1.25
CA PRO A 71 -13.67 1.08 2.68
C PRO A 71 -12.64 1.94 3.43
N GLY A 72 -13.13 2.89 4.25
CA GLY A 72 -12.28 3.83 4.99
C GLY A 72 -11.92 5.12 4.23
N SER A 73 -12.33 5.27 2.95
CA SER A 73 -12.28 6.55 2.23
C SER A 73 -13.55 7.37 2.45
N VAL A 74 -13.55 8.64 2.03
CA VAL A 74 -14.73 9.52 2.12
C VAL A 74 -15.90 8.92 1.31
N GLU A 75 -15.62 8.49 0.09
CA GLU A 75 -16.61 7.83 -0.78
C GLU A 75 -17.09 6.51 -0.18
N GLY A 76 -16.21 5.72 0.46
CA GLY A 76 -16.60 4.49 1.14
C GLY A 76 -17.55 4.73 2.31
N LEU A 77 -17.35 5.80 3.08
CA LEU A 77 -18.24 6.18 4.17
C LEU A 77 -19.61 6.67 3.69
N ILE A 78 -19.67 7.32 2.53
CA ILE A 78 -20.91 7.85 1.96
C ILE A 78 -21.73 6.75 1.27
N TYR A 79 -21.09 5.92 0.45
CA TYR A 79 -21.79 5.04 -0.50
C TYR A 79 -21.85 3.57 -0.09
N THR A 80 -21.12 3.13 0.94
CA THR A 80 -21.16 1.72 1.37
C THR A 80 -22.05 1.51 2.58
N THR A 81 -22.66 0.33 2.67
CA THR A 81 -23.45 -0.10 3.85
C THR A 81 -22.58 -0.77 4.92
N LEU A 82 -21.25 -0.60 4.86
CA LEU A 82 -20.31 -1.21 5.79
C LEU A 82 -20.31 -0.44 7.11
N PRO A 83 -20.31 -1.14 8.28
CA PRO A 83 -20.29 -0.46 9.56
C PRO A 83 -19.02 0.38 9.73
N VAL A 84 -19.16 1.61 10.22
CA VAL A 84 -18.06 2.59 10.36
C VAL A 84 -16.91 2.02 11.20
N GLY A 85 -17.21 1.32 12.31
CA GLY A 85 -16.17 0.65 13.11
C GLY A 85 -15.41 -0.46 12.38
N GLY A 86 -16.04 -1.10 11.39
CA GLY A 86 -15.41 -2.06 10.49
C GLY A 86 -14.46 -1.37 9.50
N GLN A 87 -14.90 -0.24 8.94
CA GLN A 87 -14.13 0.56 7.99
C GLN A 87 -12.91 1.24 8.64
N LEU A 88 -13.07 1.77 9.85
CA LEU A 88 -11.99 2.46 10.58
C LEU A 88 -10.95 1.50 11.16
N GLY A 89 -11.31 0.24 11.41
CA GLY A 89 -10.42 -0.74 12.02
C GLY A 89 -9.19 -1.08 11.18
N GLY A 90 -9.30 -1.06 9.85
CA GLY A 90 -8.16 -1.26 8.94
C GLY A 90 -7.42 0.03 8.60
N LEU A 91 -8.02 1.19 8.87
CA LEU A 91 -7.47 2.48 8.46
C LEU A 91 -6.14 2.79 9.14
N ILE A 92 -5.99 2.45 10.43
CA ILE A 92 -4.74 2.67 11.18
C ILE A 92 -3.59 1.91 10.52
N GLU A 93 -3.83 0.66 10.11
CA GLU A 93 -2.81 -0.17 9.45
C GLU A 93 -2.43 0.41 8.09
N VAL A 94 -3.39 0.86 7.28
CA VAL A 94 -3.11 1.48 5.98
C VAL A 94 -2.36 2.81 6.12
N LEU A 95 -2.73 3.63 7.11
CA LEU A 95 -2.01 4.88 7.43
C LEU A 95 -0.57 4.62 7.86
N ALA A 96 -0.34 3.59 8.68
CA ALA A 96 0.98 3.16 9.12
C ALA A 96 1.81 2.60 7.95
N GLN A 97 1.21 1.81 7.06
CA GLN A 97 1.86 1.32 5.84
C GLN A 97 2.29 2.48 4.92
N ALA A 98 1.41 3.46 4.70
CA ALA A 98 1.75 4.65 3.91
C ALA A 98 2.86 5.49 4.55
N LEU A 99 2.87 5.61 5.89
CA LEU A 99 3.92 6.31 6.63
C LEU A 99 5.26 5.59 6.49
N LEU A 100 5.26 4.27 6.69
CA LEU A 100 6.44 3.43 6.55
C LEU A 100 7.03 3.57 5.14
N LEU A 101 6.20 3.47 4.10
CA LEU A 101 6.61 3.67 2.72
C LEU A 101 7.26 5.05 2.53
N ALA A 102 6.61 6.11 3.02
CA ALA A 102 7.08 7.47 2.84
C ALA A 102 8.45 7.72 3.51
N VAL A 103 8.62 7.24 4.74
CA VAL A 103 9.86 7.40 5.51
C VAL A 103 10.98 6.55 4.92
N VAL A 104 10.73 5.26 4.68
CA VAL A 104 11.74 4.33 4.15
C VAL A 104 12.19 4.75 2.76
N LEU A 105 11.26 5.12 1.87
CA LEU A 105 11.58 5.57 0.52
C LEU A 105 12.40 6.86 0.53
N PHE A 106 11.97 7.87 1.30
CA PHE A 106 12.70 9.13 1.42
C PHE A 106 14.10 8.92 1.97
N TYR A 107 14.25 8.07 2.99
CA TYR A 107 15.55 7.77 3.57
C TYR A 107 16.46 7.03 2.59
N TRP A 108 15.91 6.03 1.88
CA TRP A 108 16.65 5.23 0.90
C TRP A 108 17.15 6.07 -0.27
N VAL A 109 16.31 6.96 -0.82
CA VAL A 109 16.69 7.84 -1.95
C VAL A 109 17.74 8.87 -1.54
N ASN A 110 17.64 9.43 -0.33
CA ASN A 110 18.54 10.48 0.14
C ASN A 110 19.86 9.96 0.74
N HIS A 111 20.00 8.64 0.94
CA HIS A 111 21.23 8.03 1.48
C HIS A 111 21.74 6.90 0.57
N PRO A 112 22.13 7.21 -0.69
CA PRO A 112 22.58 6.22 -1.66
C PRO A 112 23.87 5.49 -1.26
N GLU A 113 24.65 6.04 -0.32
CA GLU A 113 25.85 5.43 0.23
C GLU A 113 25.56 4.14 1.02
N LYS A 114 24.34 4.01 1.56
CA LYS A 114 23.91 2.87 2.39
C LYS A 114 23.43 1.70 1.53
N ARG A 115 24.36 1.12 0.75
CA ARG A 115 24.06 -0.02 -0.15
C ARG A 115 23.39 -1.20 0.55
N TRP A 116 23.69 -1.42 1.83
CA TRP A 116 23.06 -2.46 2.64
C TRP A 116 21.53 -2.31 2.69
N LEU A 117 21.01 -1.08 2.70
CA LEU A 117 19.58 -0.82 2.72
C LEU A 117 18.92 -1.28 1.42
N SER A 118 19.56 -1.01 0.27
CA SER A 118 19.10 -1.54 -1.03
C SER A 118 19.08 -3.06 -1.06
N TRP A 119 20.10 -3.72 -0.50
CA TRP A 119 20.15 -5.18 -0.42
C TRP A 119 19.06 -5.75 0.49
N VAL A 120 18.81 -5.14 1.64
CA VAL A 120 17.74 -5.55 2.56
C VAL A 120 16.37 -5.38 1.91
N LEU A 121 16.10 -4.22 1.30
CA LEU A 121 14.83 -3.95 0.62
C LEU A 121 14.63 -4.88 -0.58
N GLY A 122 15.66 -5.09 -1.40
CA GLY A 122 15.62 -6.00 -2.54
C GLY A 122 15.45 -7.47 -2.12
N GLY A 123 16.14 -7.90 -1.06
CA GLY A 123 16.01 -9.24 -0.49
C GLY A 123 14.62 -9.49 0.09
N PHE A 124 14.08 -8.54 0.85
CA PHE A 124 12.72 -8.62 1.37
C PHE A 124 11.68 -8.65 0.23
N PHE A 125 11.87 -7.84 -0.81
CA PHE A 125 11.04 -7.86 -1.99
C PHE A 125 11.05 -9.23 -2.70
N ALA A 126 12.23 -9.79 -2.94
CA ALA A 126 12.37 -11.12 -3.55
C ALA A 126 11.73 -12.24 -2.70
N LEU A 127 11.86 -12.16 -1.36
CA LEU A 127 11.22 -13.08 -0.43
C LEU A 127 9.70 -13.01 -0.53
N VAL A 128 9.12 -11.80 -0.53
CA VAL A 128 7.68 -11.58 -0.67
C VAL A 128 7.16 -12.13 -2.01
N LEU A 129 7.88 -11.90 -3.11
CA LEU A 129 7.50 -12.45 -4.41
C LEU A 129 7.55 -13.99 -4.41
N THR A 130 8.58 -14.57 -3.79
CA THR A 130 8.73 -16.03 -3.69
C THR A 130 7.58 -16.64 -2.89
N PHE A 131 7.26 -16.08 -1.72
CA PHE A 131 6.16 -16.54 -0.88
C PHE A 131 4.80 -16.37 -1.56
N SER A 132 4.60 -15.28 -2.30
CA SER A 132 3.37 -15.08 -3.08
C SER A 132 3.24 -16.10 -4.21
N ALA A 133 4.33 -16.41 -4.91
CA ALA A 133 4.34 -17.46 -5.94
C ALA A 133 4.07 -18.85 -5.34
N LEU A 134 4.73 -19.19 -4.23
CA LEU A 134 4.47 -20.45 -3.51
C LEU A 134 3.01 -20.54 -3.05
N GLY A 135 2.46 -19.46 -2.49
CA GLY A 135 1.05 -19.39 -2.09
C GLY A 135 0.10 -19.60 -3.27
N TYR A 136 0.41 -19.08 -4.46
CA TYR A 136 -0.38 -19.32 -5.67
C TYR A 136 -0.37 -20.79 -6.12
N PHE A 137 0.77 -21.48 -6.04
CA PHE A 137 0.89 -22.87 -6.47
C PHE A 137 0.37 -23.89 -5.43
N LEU A 138 0.27 -23.49 -4.16
CA LEU A 138 -0.18 -24.34 -3.05
C LEU A 138 -1.66 -24.13 -2.66
N ALA A 139 -2.33 -23.11 -3.22
CA ALA A 139 -3.75 -22.80 -3.02
C ALA A 139 -4.62 -23.52 -4.07
#